data_AF-A0AA35TXN7-F1
#
_entry.id   AF-A0AA35TXN7-F1
#
_cell.length_a   1.000
_cell.length_b   1.000
_cell.length_c   1.000
_cell.angle_alpha   90.00
_cell.angle_beta   90.00
_cell.angle_gamma   90.00
#
_symmetry.space_group_name_H-M   'P 1'
#
loop_
_entity.id
_entity.type
_entity.pdbx_description
1 polymer ?
#
loop_
_entity_poly.entity_id
_entity_poly.type
_entity_poly.pdbx_seq_one_letter_code
_entity_poly.pdbx_strand_id
1 'polypeptide(L)'
;RKTETKRNESLVSYCEPSLCNSLCVLLTDELERLKLTDGPVWHVSSVLENNPELTPSYPRQVIVPRCIPDLDLLRGAKLYRQGRFPTLTWCRQDGGVFLLRAAPTLSHRGHSGSTDMRLDETILQAVCVSTEKTRGSTKLYIFTEKPDSTPTALSDPMHTSLTAAQKRAYYYHNCQFEYIVSPPTFKNIRHSFRKLSALLEENKVGEDEFLIALDDTQWLYRVQELLQTAAGVVGKLEEERASVLVSYDSGWDRTTQVINVLSPARL
;
A
#
# COMPACT_ATOMS: atom_id res chain seq x y z
N ARG A 1 19.99 38.04 14.68
CA ARG A 1 19.78 37.08 15.78
C ARG A 1 18.48 36.32 15.46
N LYS A 2 18.33 35.35 14.54
CA LYS A 2 19.18 34.25 14.05
C LYS A 2 19.85 33.46 15.16
N THR A 3 19.11 32.49 15.72
CA THR A 3 19.58 31.20 16.28
C THR A 3 18.39 30.51 16.94
N GLU A 4 17.65 29.66 16.22
CA GLU A 4 16.88 28.55 16.82
C GLU A 4 16.33 27.52 15.80
N THR A 5 16.54 27.72 14.50
CA THR A 5 16.02 26.81 13.44
C THR A 5 17.11 25.94 12.78
N LYS A 6 17.98 25.29 13.55
CA LYS A 6 19.02 24.38 13.02
C LYS A 6 19.32 23.18 13.92
N ARG A 7 18.32 22.35 14.26
CA ARG A 7 18.60 21.11 15.01
C ARG A 7 17.82 19.85 14.63
N ASN A 8 17.15 19.81 13.47
CA ASN A 8 16.43 18.61 13.02
C ASN A 8 16.69 18.20 11.54
N GLU A 9 17.83 18.57 10.95
CA GLU A 9 18.21 18.18 9.57
C GLU A 9 19.38 17.19 9.50
N SER A 10 19.57 16.33 10.50
CA SER A 10 20.73 15.41 10.56
C SER A 10 20.37 13.96 10.90
N LEU A 11 19.39 13.38 10.20
CA LEU A 11 19.15 11.93 10.18
C LEU A 11 19.03 11.34 8.77
N VAL A 12 19.40 12.10 7.74
CA VAL A 12 19.50 11.58 6.36
C VAL A 12 20.95 11.69 5.91
N SER A 13 21.81 10.78 6.36
CA SER A 13 23.06 10.52 5.64
C SER A 13 23.67 9.18 5.99
N TYR A 14 24.05 8.46 4.93
CA TYR A 14 24.92 7.29 4.88
C TYR A 14 24.27 5.94 5.24
N CYS A 15 23.60 5.33 4.26
CA CYS A 15 23.76 3.89 4.11
C CYS A 15 25.24 3.65 3.80
N GLU A 16 25.94 2.90 4.65
CA GLU A 16 27.30 2.49 4.34
C GLU A 16 27.32 1.70 3.01
N PRO A 17 28.38 1.82 2.19
CA PRO A 17 28.51 1.05 0.95
C PRO A 17 28.40 -0.47 1.16
N SER A 18 28.83 -0.96 2.33
CA SER A 18 28.75 -2.36 2.79
C SER A 18 27.29 -2.85 2.97
N LEU A 19 26.44 -2.00 3.57
CA LEU A 19 25.01 -2.22 3.75
C LEU A 19 24.26 -2.13 2.41
N CYS A 20 24.67 -1.23 1.53
CA CYS A 20 24.11 -1.11 0.18
C CYS A 20 24.38 -2.40 -0.64
N ASN A 21 25.61 -2.90 -0.62
CA ASN A 21 25.97 -4.15 -1.30
C ASN A 21 25.20 -5.35 -0.72
N SER A 22 25.07 -5.43 0.60
CA SER A 22 24.27 -6.48 1.26
C SER A 22 22.80 -6.42 0.87
N LEU A 23 22.21 -5.22 0.80
CA LEU A 23 20.80 -5.03 0.39
C LEU A 23 20.58 -5.32 -1.09
N CYS A 24 21.53 -4.99 -1.96
CA CYS A 24 21.48 -5.35 -3.38
C CYS A 24 21.52 -6.87 -3.57
N VAL A 25 22.40 -7.58 -2.85
CA VAL A 25 22.45 -9.05 -2.87
C VAL A 25 21.14 -9.65 -2.39
N LEU A 26 20.58 -9.15 -1.29
CA LEU A 26 19.27 -9.59 -0.78
C LEU A 26 18.13 -9.36 -1.77
N LEU A 27 18.15 -8.26 -2.53
CA LEU A 27 17.13 -7.99 -3.54
C LEU A 27 17.28 -8.93 -4.75
N THR A 28 18.50 -9.18 -5.22
CA THR A 28 18.76 -10.13 -6.30
C THR A 28 18.31 -11.54 -5.92
N ASP A 29 18.68 -12.01 -4.72
CA ASP A 29 18.27 -13.31 -4.19
C ASP A 29 16.73 -13.41 -4.08
N GLU A 30 16.08 -12.32 -3.63
CA GLU A 30 14.62 -12.29 -3.52
C GLU A 30 13.93 -12.27 -4.89
N LEU A 31 14.48 -11.55 -5.87
CA LEU A 31 13.99 -11.57 -7.25
C LEU A 31 14.13 -12.94 -7.90
N GLU A 32 15.24 -13.65 -7.63
CA GLU A 32 15.44 -15.04 -8.06
C GLU A 32 14.43 -15.96 -7.37
N ARG A 33 14.25 -15.83 -6.05
CA ARG A 33 13.27 -16.60 -5.27
C ARG A 33 11.84 -16.43 -5.78
N LEU A 34 11.50 -15.22 -6.21
CA LEU A 34 10.20 -14.87 -6.79
C LEU A 34 10.09 -15.13 -8.29
N LYS A 35 11.19 -15.55 -8.96
CA LYS A 35 11.27 -15.77 -10.43
C LYS A 35 10.93 -14.51 -11.25
N LEU A 36 11.38 -13.35 -10.80
CA LEU A 36 11.11 -12.04 -11.40
C LEU A 36 12.28 -11.45 -12.19
N THR A 37 13.42 -12.14 -12.27
CA THR A 37 14.65 -11.63 -12.90
C THR A 37 14.51 -11.36 -14.40
N ASP A 38 13.88 -12.27 -15.16
CA ASP A 38 13.75 -12.15 -16.64
C ASP A 38 12.31 -12.36 -17.16
N GLY A 39 11.32 -11.97 -16.36
CA GLY A 39 9.91 -12.13 -16.74
C GLY A 39 9.46 -11.19 -17.88
N PRO A 40 8.59 -11.63 -18.82
CA PRO A 40 8.06 -10.77 -19.88
C PRO A 40 7.00 -9.77 -19.39
N VAL A 41 6.58 -9.88 -18.13
CA VAL A 41 5.44 -9.16 -17.57
C VAL A 41 5.85 -8.09 -16.56
N TRP A 42 6.83 -8.40 -15.71
CA TRP A 42 7.36 -7.50 -14.69
C TRP A 42 8.82 -7.21 -14.98
N HIS A 43 9.31 -6.07 -14.50
CA HIS A 43 10.72 -5.74 -14.54
C HIS A 43 11.12 -4.91 -13.33
N VAL A 44 12.42 -4.90 -13.06
CA VAL A 44 13.04 -4.02 -12.08
C VAL A 44 13.35 -2.70 -12.77
N SER A 45 12.73 -1.62 -12.30
CA SER A 45 13.02 -0.25 -12.74
C SER A 45 14.01 0.41 -11.78
N SER A 46 15.03 1.05 -12.35
CA SER A 46 16.01 1.88 -11.65
C SER A 46 15.64 3.38 -11.69
N VAL A 47 14.38 3.72 -11.99
CA VAL A 47 13.91 5.12 -12.08
C VAL A 47 14.24 5.94 -10.82
N LEU A 48 14.22 5.31 -9.64
CA LEU A 48 14.53 5.94 -8.35
C LEU A 48 16.03 6.00 -8.03
N GLU A 49 16.90 5.30 -8.78
CA GLU A 49 18.36 5.51 -8.68
C GLU A 49 18.73 6.93 -9.07
N ASN A 50 18.15 7.40 -10.18
CA ASN A 50 18.39 8.73 -10.74
C ASN A 50 17.49 9.83 -10.15
N ASN A 51 16.39 9.47 -9.47
CA ASN A 51 15.41 10.41 -8.92
C ASN A 51 14.96 10.03 -7.49
N PRO A 52 15.88 9.89 -6.52
CA PRO A 52 15.55 9.43 -5.16
C PRO A 52 14.58 10.34 -4.41
N GLU A 53 14.54 11.63 -4.77
CA GLU A 53 13.66 12.63 -4.18
C GLU A 53 12.18 12.40 -4.48
N LEU A 54 11.84 11.65 -5.55
CA LEU A 54 10.45 11.31 -5.87
C LEU A 54 9.81 10.48 -4.79
N THR A 55 10.56 9.53 -4.22
CA THR A 55 10.04 8.62 -3.20
C THR A 55 11.18 8.23 -2.26
N PRO A 56 11.58 9.11 -1.32
CA PRO A 56 12.77 8.89 -0.47
C PRO A 56 12.70 7.66 0.46
N SER A 57 11.53 7.02 0.51
CA SER A 57 11.21 5.90 1.39
C SER A 57 11.02 4.58 0.64
N TYR A 58 11.08 4.59 -0.69
CA TYR A 58 11.15 3.39 -1.50
C TYR A 58 12.61 2.97 -1.68
N PRO A 59 12.86 1.67 -1.91
CA PRO A 59 14.18 1.22 -2.38
C PRO A 59 14.54 1.90 -3.72
N ARG A 60 15.84 1.97 -4.01
CA ARG A 60 16.38 2.54 -5.25
C ARG A 60 15.90 1.80 -6.50
N GLN A 61 15.59 0.51 -6.34
CA GLN A 61 15.07 -0.36 -7.37
C GLN A 61 13.66 -0.82 -6.97
N VAL A 62 12.73 -0.72 -7.90
CA VAL A 62 11.31 -1.06 -7.68
C VAL A 62 10.83 -1.99 -8.78
N ILE A 63 9.87 -2.84 -8.46
CA ILE A 63 9.33 -3.81 -9.41
C ILE A 63 7.98 -3.30 -9.90
N VAL A 64 7.83 -3.17 -11.22
CA VAL A 64 6.65 -2.57 -11.88
C VAL A 64 6.32 -3.30 -13.18
N PRO A 65 5.08 -3.18 -13.71
CA PRO A 65 4.71 -3.85 -14.96
C PRO A 65 5.61 -3.38 -16.12
N ARG A 66 6.10 -4.32 -16.93
CA ARG A 66 7.05 -4.06 -18.02
C ARG A 66 6.53 -3.12 -19.12
N CYS A 67 5.21 -3.04 -19.28
CA CYS A 67 4.59 -2.12 -20.24
C CYS A 67 4.46 -0.67 -19.73
N ILE A 68 4.80 -0.39 -18.47
CA ILE A 68 4.81 0.97 -17.92
C ILE A 68 6.22 1.53 -18.04
N PRO A 69 6.44 2.58 -18.87
CA PRO A 69 7.75 3.19 -19.02
C PRO A 69 8.12 4.04 -17.81
N ASP A 70 9.42 4.25 -17.57
CA ASP A 70 9.91 5.06 -16.46
C ASP A 70 9.33 6.49 -16.45
N LEU A 71 9.11 7.09 -17.62
CA LEU A 71 8.49 8.43 -17.72
C LEU A 71 7.09 8.47 -17.09
N ASP A 72 6.33 7.39 -17.24
CA ASP A 72 5.01 7.26 -16.65
C ASP A 72 5.09 7.00 -15.14
N LEU A 73 6.14 6.34 -14.65
CA LEU A 73 6.40 6.23 -13.20
C LEU A 73 6.75 7.60 -12.60
N LEU A 74 7.60 8.40 -13.26
CA LEU A 74 7.97 9.75 -12.83
C LEU A 74 6.74 10.66 -12.70
N ARG A 75 5.83 10.59 -13.68
CA ARG A 75 4.57 11.34 -13.66
C ARG A 75 3.59 10.76 -12.64
N GLY A 76 3.53 9.43 -12.56
CA GLY A 76 2.64 8.68 -11.68
C GLY A 76 2.93 8.91 -10.21
N ALA A 77 4.20 9.04 -9.82
CA ALA A 77 4.61 9.36 -8.45
C ALA A 77 3.88 10.60 -7.91
N LYS A 78 3.64 11.63 -8.73
CA LYS A 78 2.94 12.86 -8.31
C LYS A 78 1.48 12.62 -7.92
N LEU A 79 0.89 11.50 -8.35
CA LEU A 79 -0.49 11.13 -8.03
C LEU A 79 -0.61 10.50 -6.65
N TYR A 80 0.45 9.90 -6.12
CA TYR A 80 0.43 9.15 -4.88
C TYR A 80 1.01 9.96 -3.73
N ARG A 81 0.43 9.80 -2.54
CA ARG A 81 0.93 10.46 -1.33
C ARG A 81 2.40 10.08 -1.12
N GLN A 82 3.26 11.11 -0.98
CA GLN A 82 4.72 10.96 -0.83
C GLN A 82 5.41 10.23 -2.00
N GLY A 83 4.81 10.20 -3.19
CA GLY A 83 5.43 9.59 -4.37
C GLY A 83 5.28 8.07 -4.47
N ARG A 84 4.69 7.42 -3.46
CA ARG A 84 4.68 5.95 -3.31
C ARG A 84 3.67 5.28 -4.25
N PHE A 85 4.04 5.17 -5.52
CA PHE A 85 3.25 4.50 -6.56
C PHE A 85 3.23 2.97 -6.39
N PRO A 86 2.29 2.25 -7.04
CA PRO A 86 2.20 0.79 -6.97
C PRO A 86 3.50 0.08 -7.35
N THR A 87 4.02 -0.72 -6.43
CA THR A 87 5.16 -1.60 -6.68
C THR A 87 4.90 -3.01 -6.13
N LEU A 88 5.43 -4.01 -6.82
CA LEU A 88 5.29 -5.41 -6.44
C LEU A 88 6.10 -5.72 -5.18
N THR A 89 5.49 -6.47 -4.26
CA THR A 89 6.11 -6.92 -3.00
C THR A 89 6.22 -8.43 -2.89
N TRP A 90 5.29 -9.14 -3.52
CA TRP A 90 5.30 -10.60 -3.57
C TRP A 90 4.54 -11.08 -4.80
N CYS A 91 4.92 -12.24 -5.31
CA CYS A 91 4.17 -12.96 -6.33
C CYS A 91 4.24 -14.46 -6.05
N ARG A 92 3.22 -15.18 -6.51
CA ARG A 92 3.20 -16.63 -6.39
C ARG A 92 4.10 -17.29 -7.44
N GLN A 93 4.79 -18.37 -7.07
CA GLN A 93 5.85 -18.98 -7.89
C GLN A 93 5.37 -19.76 -9.13
N ASP A 94 4.12 -20.19 -9.15
CA ASP A 94 3.42 -20.76 -10.32
C ASP A 94 2.83 -19.66 -11.23
N GLY A 95 2.95 -18.38 -10.82
CA GLY A 95 2.42 -17.21 -11.50
C GLY A 95 0.96 -16.91 -11.17
N GLY A 96 0.46 -15.85 -11.81
CA GLY A 96 -0.97 -15.53 -11.85
C GLY A 96 -1.45 -14.65 -10.71
N VAL A 97 -0.62 -14.34 -9.71
CA VAL A 97 -1.07 -13.55 -8.57
C VAL A 97 0.05 -12.66 -8.06
N PHE A 98 -0.27 -11.38 -7.85
CA PHE A 98 0.67 -10.34 -7.44
C PHE A 98 0.14 -9.58 -6.23
N LEU A 99 0.99 -9.36 -5.23
CA LEU A 99 0.73 -8.49 -4.09
C LEU A 99 1.55 -7.21 -4.24
N LEU A 100 0.85 -6.09 -4.35
CA LEU A 100 1.43 -4.77 -4.51
C LEU A 100 1.21 -3.91 -3.26
N ARG A 101 2.12 -2.96 -3.08
CA ARG A 101 1.97 -1.85 -2.12
C ARG A 101 1.93 -0.51 -2.85
N ALA A 102 1.18 0.43 -2.30
CA ALA A 102 1.25 1.85 -2.66
C ALA A 102 0.86 2.71 -1.45
N ALA A 103 1.02 4.03 -1.58
CA ALA A 103 0.18 4.96 -0.84
C ALA A 103 -1.11 5.24 -1.62
N PRO A 104 -2.16 5.76 -0.98
CA PRO A 104 -3.36 6.26 -1.65
C PRO A 104 -3.03 7.42 -2.60
N THR A 105 -3.85 7.57 -3.62
CA THR A 105 -3.79 8.72 -4.53
C THR A 105 -4.22 10.00 -3.82
N LEU A 106 -3.61 11.14 -4.18
CA LEU A 106 -3.95 12.47 -3.68
C LEU A 106 -5.36 12.90 -4.11
N SER A 107 -5.76 12.51 -5.33
CA SER A 107 -7.11 12.67 -5.86
C SER A 107 -7.89 11.37 -5.74
N HIS A 108 -9.20 11.48 -5.49
CA HIS A 108 -10.05 10.30 -5.29
C HIS A 108 -10.40 9.63 -6.62
N ARG A 109 -10.12 8.32 -6.72
CA ARG A 109 -10.53 7.49 -7.86
C ARG A 109 -12.05 7.58 -8.09
N GLY A 110 -12.43 7.87 -9.34
CA GLY A 110 -13.82 8.08 -9.75
C GLY A 110 -14.38 9.49 -9.53
N HIS A 111 -13.57 10.46 -9.11
CA HIS A 111 -13.92 11.89 -9.20
C HIS A 111 -13.49 12.45 -10.56
N SER A 112 -14.35 13.25 -11.20
CA SER A 112 -14.06 13.87 -12.50
C SER A 112 -13.14 15.08 -12.33
N GLY A 113 -12.36 15.39 -13.38
CA GLY A 113 -11.63 16.67 -13.51
C GLY A 113 -10.12 16.56 -13.55
N SER A 114 -9.53 15.39 -13.29
CA SER A 114 -8.08 15.18 -13.35
C SER A 114 -7.72 14.30 -14.55
N THR A 115 -7.21 14.92 -15.62
CA THR A 115 -6.51 14.20 -16.71
C THR A 115 -5.39 13.32 -16.15
N ASP A 116 -4.85 13.69 -14.99
CA ASP A 116 -3.75 13.00 -14.34
C ASP A 116 -4.15 11.62 -13.78
N MET A 117 -5.43 11.38 -13.47
CA MET A 117 -5.90 10.06 -13.01
C MET A 117 -5.88 8.98 -14.09
N ARG A 118 -5.86 9.35 -15.38
CA ARG A 118 -5.70 8.40 -16.50
C ARG A 118 -4.41 7.59 -16.39
N LEU A 119 -3.39 8.16 -15.76
CA LEU A 119 -2.12 7.48 -15.56
C LEU A 119 -2.22 6.44 -14.42
N ASP A 120 -2.93 6.75 -13.34
CA ASP A 120 -3.27 5.75 -12.30
C ASP A 120 -4.15 4.63 -12.88
N GLU A 121 -5.13 4.96 -13.73
CA GLU A 121 -5.90 3.96 -14.50
C GLU A 121 -4.99 3.04 -15.33
N THR A 122 -4.06 3.64 -16.09
CA THR A 122 -3.12 2.90 -16.94
C THR A 122 -2.20 1.98 -16.12
N ILE A 123 -1.66 2.47 -15.00
CA ILE A 123 -0.79 1.70 -14.11
C ILE A 123 -1.55 0.50 -13.53
N LEU A 124 -2.76 0.69 -13.01
CA LEU A 124 -3.54 -0.40 -12.42
C LEU A 124 -4.02 -1.39 -13.48
N GLN A 125 -4.38 -0.89 -14.67
CA GLN A 125 -4.77 -1.75 -15.78
C GLN A 125 -3.60 -2.62 -16.26
N ALA A 126 -2.36 -2.11 -16.24
CA ALA A 126 -1.18 -2.90 -16.52
C ALA A 126 -0.99 -4.05 -15.51
N VAL A 127 -1.37 -3.86 -14.24
CA VAL A 127 -1.37 -4.95 -13.24
C VAL A 127 -2.43 -6.01 -13.56
N CYS A 128 -3.65 -5.60 -13.93
CA CYS A 128 -4.70 -6.53 -14.35
C CYS A 128 -4.26 -7.39 -15.54
N VAL A 129 -3.71 -6.77 -16.59
CA VAL A 129 -3.18 -7.45 -17.78
C VAL A 129 -2.02 -8.37 -17.44
N SER A 130 -1.16 -7.96 -16.50
CA SER A 130 -0.05 -8.78 -16.02
C SER A 130 -0.53 -10.07 -15.35
N THR A 131 -1.60 -9.97 -14.58
CA THR A 131 -2.25 -11.09 -13.89
C THR A 131 -2.86 -12.07 -14.89
N GLU A 132 -3.59 -11.57 -15.88
CA GLU A 132 -4.18 -12.38 -16.96
C GLU A 132 -3.12 -13.16 -17.76
N LYS A 133 -2.03 -12.48 -18.17
CA LYS A 133 -0.93 -13.11 -18.92
C LYS A 133 -0.25 -14.25 -18.17
N THR A 134 -0.38 -14.28 -16.84
CA THR A 134 0.22 -15.29 -15.97
C THR A 134 -0.80 -16.31 -15.45
N ARG A 135 -1.95 -16.46 -16.14
CA ARG A 135 -3.02 -17.42 -15.84
C ARG A 135 -3.75 -17.16 -14.51
N GLY A 136 -3.76 -15.91 -14.07
CA GLY A 136 -4.55 -15.45 -12.93
C GLY A 136 -5.91 -14.89 -13.31
N SER A 137 -6.69 -14.52 -12.29
CA SER A 137 -7.90 -13.72 -12.45
C SER A 137 -7.56 -12.34 -13.02
N THR A 138 -8.38 -11.82 -13.93
CA THR A 138 -8.21 -10.45 -14.46
C THR A 138 -8.49 -9.38 -13.42
N LYS A 139 -9.04 -9.75 -12.26
CA LYS A 139 -9.43 -8.84 -11.18
C LYS A 139 -8.23 -8.37 -10.36
N LEU A 140 -8.25 -7.09 -10.01
CA LEU A 140 -7.36 -6.47 -9.03
C LEU A 140 -8.19 -6.01 -7.83
N TYR A 141 -7.91 -6.56 -6.65
CA TYR A 141 -8.52 -6.08 -5.40
C TYR A 141 -7.68 -4.98 -4.78
N ILE A 142 -8.31 -3.88 -4.38
CA ILE A 142 -7.64 -2.70 -3.84
C ILE A 142 -8.13 -2.46 -2.43
N PHE A 143 -7.30 -2.81 -1.46
CA PHE A 143 -7.52 -2.60 -0.04
C PHE A 143 -7.08 -1.18 0.32
N THR A 144 -8.07 -0.32 0.56
CA THR A 144 -7.82 1.11 0.77
C THR A 144 -8.81 1.70 1.76
N GLU A 145 -8.52 2.91 2.21
CA GLU A 145 -9.41 3.70 3.05
C GLU A 145 -10.59 4.20 2.23
N LYS A 146 -11.76 4.26 2.87
CA LYS A 146 -12.91 4.95 2.27
C LYS A 146 -12.55 6.43 2.10
N PRO A 147 -12.78 7.03 0.92
CA PRO A 147 -12.64 8.47 0.77
C PRO A 147 -13.57 9.17 1.75
N ASP A 148 -13.05 10.17 2.49
CA ASP A 148 -13.87 10.99 3.37
C ASP A 148 -15.05 11.55 2.59
N SER A 149 -16.25 11.40 3.13
CA SER A 149 -17.49 11.83 2.50
C SER A 149 -17.66 13.35 2.45
N THR A 150 -16.62 14.14 2.74
CA THR A 150 -16.63 15.58 2.54
C THR A 150 -16.66 15.85 1.03
N PRO A 151 -17.75 16.41 0.50
CA PRO A 151 -17.83 16.75 -0.91
C PRO A 151 -16.95 17.99 -1.13
N THR A 152 -15.65 17.78 -1.29
CA THR A 152 -14.72 18.88 -1.56
C THR A 152 -14.84 19.27 -3.03
N ALA A 153 -15.79 20.18 -3.25
CA ALA A 153 -15.82 21.23 -4.25
C ALA A 153 -16.03 20.86 -5.74
N LEU A 154 -17.11 21.48 -6.26
CA LEU A 154 -17.39 21.81 -7.65
C LEU A 154 -17.89 20.65 -8.52
N SER A 155 -19.22 20.54 -8.55
CA SER A 155 -19.98 19.91 -9.63
C SER A 155 -19.53 20.47 -10.98
N ASP A 156 -18.78 19.65 -11.71
CA ASP A 156 -18.35 19.95 -13.07
C ASP A 156 -19.54 19.78 -14.04
N PRO A 157 -19.90 20.76 -14.88
CA PRO A 157 -21.16 20.75 -15.63
C PRO A 157 -21.22 19.77 -16.82
N MET A 158 -20.16 18.98 -17.08
CA MET A 158 -20.00 18.28 -18.37
C MET A 158 -19.80 16.76 -18.30
N HIS A 159 -20.20 16.10 -17.21
CA HIS A 159 -20.51 14.66 -17.21
C HIS A 159 -21.70 14.38 -16.29
N THR A 160 -22.88 14.37 -16.88
CA THR A 160 -24.18 14.15 -16.25
C THR A 160 -24.34 12.70 -15.75
N SER A 161 -24.89 12.56 -14.53
CA SER A 161 -25.56 11.38 -13.94
C SER A 161 -24.79 10.23 -13.29
N LEU A 162 -23.46 10.05 -13.44
CA LEU A 162 -22.78 8.90 -12.81
C LEU A 162 -22.18 9.24 -11.42
N THR A 163 -22.52 8.42 -10.42
CA THR A 163 -21.92 8.44 -9.09
C THR A 163 -20.42 8.13 -9.15
N ALA A 164 -19.66 8.53 -8.12
CA ALA A 164 -18.23 8.19 -8.03
C ALA A 164 -17.97 6.67 -8.09
N ALA A 165 -18.90 5.86 -7.59
CA ALA A 165 -18.83 4.40 -7.68
C ALA A 165 -19.00 3.90 -9.13
N GLN A 166 -19.97 4.45 -9.87
CA GLN A 166 -20.16 4.12 -11.29
C GLN A 166 -18.97 4.56 -12.14
N LYS A 167 -18.40 5.74 -11.86
CA LYS A 167 -17.17 6.21 -12.51
C LYS A 167 -15.99 5.28 -12.22
N ARG A 168 -15.82 4.84 -10.97
CA ARG A 168 -14.78 3.83 -10.65
C ARG A 168 -14.96 2.55 -11.44
N ALA A 169 -16.18 2.01 -11.50
CA ALA A 169 -16.46 0.80 -12.27
C ALA A 169 -16.19 0.96 -13.77
N TYR A 170 -16.35 2.17 -14.31
CA TYR A 170 -16.08 2.48 -15.71
C TYR A 170 -14.58 2.66 -16.00
N TYR A 171 -13.88 3.50 -15.25
CA TYR A 171 -12.48 3.85 -15.50
C TYR A 171 -11.48 2.80 -15.00
N TYR A 172 -11.81 2.11 -13.91
CA TYR A 172 -10.97 1.07 -13.31
C TYR A 172 -11.63 -0.29 -13.52
N HIS A 173 -11.81 -0.64 -14.79
CA HIS A 173 -12.38 -1.94 -15.12
C HIS A 173 -11.53 -3.06 -14.50
N ASN A 174 -12.19 -4.12 -14.05
CA ASN A 174 -11.59 -5.22 -13.29
C ASN A 174 -10.97 -4.86 -11.92
N CYS A 175 -11.00 -3.59 -11.49
CA CYS A 175 -10.62 -3.24 -10.13
C CYS A 175 -11.81 -3.33 -9.17
N GLN A 176 -11.62 -4.01 -8.04
CA GLN A 176 -12.57 -4.12 -6.96
C GLN A 176 -12.02 -3.41 -5.72
N PHE A 177 -12.80 -2.53 -5.10
CA PHE A 177 -12.34 -1.71 -3.98
C PHE A 177 -12.88 -2.27 -2.66
N GLU A 178 -11.97 -2.72 -1.80
CA GLU A 178 -12.26 -3.20 -0.45
C GLU A 178 -11.94 -2.06 0.53
N TYR A 179 -13.00 -1.41 1.02
CA TYR A 179 -12.86 -0.25 1.88
C TYR A 179 -12.86 -0.64 3.35
N ILE A 180 -11.88 -0.13 4.09
CA ILE A 180 -11.99 -0.08 5.55
C ILE A 180 -12.69 1.20 5.98
N VAL A 181 -13.63 1.05 6.92
CA VAL A 181 -14.34 2.16 7.55
C VAL A 181 -13.54 2.62 8.76
N SER A 182 -13.08 3.87 8.73
CA SER A 182 -12.38 4.53 9.85
C SER A 182 -11.15 3.75 10.37
N PRO A 183 -10.09 3.61 9.56
CA PRO A 183 -8.88 2.92 10.01
C PRO A 183 -8.25 3.65 11.23
N PRO A 184 -7.80 2.92 12.26
CA PRO A 184 -7.11 3.52 13.40
C PRO A 184 -5.82 4.22 12.96
N THR A 185 -5.69 5.49 13.32
CA THR A 185 -4.43 6.23 13.14
C THR A 185 -3.37 5.74 14.12
N PHE A 186 -2.10 6.09 13.88
CA PHE A 186 -1.01 5.82 14.84
C PHE A 186 -1.31 6.36 16.26
N LYS A 187 -2.09 7.44 16.38
CA LYS A 187 -2.49 8.00 17.68
C LYS A 187 -3.46 7.06 18.40
N ASN A 188 -4.41 6.46 17.67
CA ASN A 188 -5.35 5.48 18.21
C ASN A 188 -4.61 4.24 18.70
N ILE A 189 -3.66 3.72 17.90
CA ILE A 189 -2.84 2.57 18.28
C ILE A 189 -1.98 2.87 19.51
N ARG A 190 -1.30 4.02 19.54
CA ARG A 190 -0.48 4.42 20.70
C ARG A 190 -1.29 4.60 21.97
N HIS A 191 -2.50 5.15 21.86
CA HIS A 191 -3.40 5.31 23.00
C HIS A 191 -3.87 3.95 23.54
N SER A 192 -4.27 3.05 22.64
CA SER A 192 -4.66 1.68 22.97
C SER A 192 -3.53 0.92 23.69
N PHE A 193 -2.30 1.01 23.18
CA PHE A 193 -1.13 0.39 23.80
C PHE A 193 -0.84 0.94 25.20
N ARG A 194 -0.96 2.26 25.41
CA ARG A 194 -0.76 2.88 26.74
C ARG A 194 -1.79 2.42 27.76
N LYS A 195 -3.06 2.30 27.36
CA LYS A 195 -4.11 1.74 28.22
C LYS A 195 -3.79 0.30 28.62
N LEU A 196 -3.37 -0.54 27.67
CA LEU A 196 -2.96 -1.91 27.95
C LEU A 196 -1.76 -1.96 28.90
N SER A 197 -0.73 -1.14 28.64
CA SER A 197 0.47 -1.11 29.48
C SER A 197 0.14 -0.73 30.92
N ALA A 198 -0.68 0.32 31.10
CA ALA A 198 -1.13 0.74 32.43
C ALA A 198 -1.94 -0.35 33.15
N LEU A 199 -2.86 -1.02 32.45
CA LEU A 199 -3.64 -2.12 32.99
C LEU A 199 -2.75 -3.27 33.51
N LEU A 200 -1.70 -3.62 32.74
CA LEU A 200 -0.76 -4.68 33.10
C LEU A 200 0.20 -4.28 34.23
N GLU A 201 0.56 -3.00 34.31
CA GLU A 201 1.46 -2.47 35.35
C GLU A 201 0.77 -2.30 36.70
N GLU A 202 -0.50 -1.87 36.71
CA GLU A 202 -1.20 -1.55 37.96
C GLU A 202 -1.52 -2.81 38.79
N ASN A 203 -1.62 -3.99 38.17
CA ASN A 203 -1.80 -5.32 38.80
C ASN A 203 -2.80 -5.37 39.99
N LYS A 204 -3.81 -4.47 39.96
CA LYS A 204 -4.76 -4.20 41.06
C LYS A 204 -6.22 -4.39 40.66
N VAL A 205 -6.49 -4.73 39.40
CA VAL A 205 -7.84 -4.96 38.90
C VAL A 205 -8.26 -6.38 39.33
N GLY A 206 -9.43 -6.51 39.95
CA GLY A 206 -9.98 -7.82 40.30
C GLY A 206 -10.23 -8.67 39.05
N GLU A 207 -10.19 -10.00 39.18
CA GLU A 207 -10.35 -10.92 38.03
C GLU A 207 -11.64 -10.65 37.24
N ASP A 208 -12.73 -10.30 37.93
CA ASP A 208 -14.04 -10.02 37.31
C ASP A 208 -14.07 -8.71 36.49
N GLU A 209 -13.21 -7.73 36.81
CA GLU A 209 -13.14 -6.44 36.12
C GLU A 209 -12.04 -6.40 35.04
N PHE A 210 -11.09 -7.34 35.09
CA PHE A 210 -9.93 -7.36 34.20
C PHE A 210 -10.32 -7.46 32.73
N LEU A 211 -11.29 -8.32 32.38
CA LEU A 211 -11.70 -8.51 30.99
C LEU A 211 -12.40 -7.27 30.42
N ILE A 212 -13.16 -6.55 31.24
CA ILE A 212 -13.81 -5.28 30.85
C ILE A 212 -12.73 -4.22 30.62
N ALA A 213 -11.80 -4.07 31.56
CA ALA A 213 -10.69 -3.13 31.43
C ALA A 213 -9.80 -3.47 30.21
N LEU A 214 -9.61 -4.75 29.92
CA LEU A 214 -8.88 -5.24 28.75
C LEU A 214 -9.59 -4.85 27.44
N ASP A 215 -10.91 -5.04 27.36
CA ASP A 215 -11.70 -4.64 26.19
C ASP A 215 -11.68 -3.11 26.00
N ASP A 216 -11.73 -2.33 27.08
CA ASP A 216 -11.64 -0.86 27.06
C ASP A 216 -10.30 -0.32 26.53
N THR A 217 -9.25 -1.15 26.55
CA THR A 217 -7.98 -0.82 25.89
C THR A 217 -8.10 -0.84 24.38
N GLN A 218 -9.05 -1.59 23.84
CA GLN A 218 -9.28 -1.86 22.42
C GLN A 218 -8.09 -2.54 21.72
N TRP A 219 -7.06 -2.98 22.45
CA TRP A 219 -5.83 -3.50 21.85
C TRP A 219 -6.08 -4.76 21.03
N LEU A 220 -6.78 -5.73 21.61
CA LEU A 220 -7.11 -6.99 20.93
C LEU A 220 -8.02 -6.75 19.72
N TYR A 221 -8.96 -5.80 19.81
CA TYR A 221 -9.76 -5.39 18.66
C TYR A 221 -8.90 -4.85 17.51
N ARG A 222 -7.87 -4.02 17.80
CA ARG A 222 -6.94 -3.52 16.76
C ARG A 222 -6.14 -4.64 16.11
N VAL A 223 -5.67 -5.61 16.90
CA VAL A 223 -4.96 -6.78 16.38
C VAL A 223 -5.89 -7.64 15.51
N GLN A 224 -7.11 -7.90 15.98
CA GLN A 224 -8.12 -8.63 15.23
C GLN A 224 -8.43 -7.96 13.88
N GLU A 225 -8.64 -6.65 13.87
CA GLU A 225 -8.95 -5.87 12.65
C GLU A 225 -7.81 -5.97 11.61
N LEU A 226 -6.55 -5.91 12.07
CA LEU A 226 -5.37 -6.10 11.22
C LEU A 226 -5.33 -7.53 10.64
N LEU A 227 -5.52 -8.55 11.48
CA LEU A 227 -5.52 -9.96 11.07
C LEU A 227 -6.65 -10.29 10.12
N GLN A 228 -7.86 -9.75 10.33
CA GLN A 228 -8.99 -9.89 9.42
C GLN A 228 -8.71 -9.27 8.06
N THR A 229 -8.06 -8.09 8.04
CA THR A 229 -7.63 -7.46 6.78
C THR A 229 -6.63 -8.36 6.04
N ALA A 230 -5.62 -8.88 6.75
CA ALA A 230 -4.63 -9.78 6.16
C ALA A 230 -5.26 -11.08 5.65
N ALA A 231 -6.15 -11.71 6.41
CA ALA A 231 -6.89 -12.89 5.99
C ALA A 231 -7.73 -12.63 4.73
N GLY A 232 -8.38 -11.46 4.65
CA GLY A 232 -9.08 -11.03 3.44
C GLY A 232 -8.16 -10.92 2.22
N VAL A 233 -6.96 -10.37 2.40
CA VAL A 233 -5.93 -10.31 1.34
C VAL A 233 -5.52 -11.73 0.90
N VAL A 234 -5.25 -12.65 1.83
CA VAL A 234 -4.92 -14.06 1.50
C VAL A 234 -6.04 -14.72 0.71
N GLY A 235 -7.29 -14.54 1.12
CA GLY A 235 -8.44 -15.11 0.40
C GLY A 235 -8.48 -14.66 -1.07
N LYS A 236 -8.20 -13.37 -1.33
CA LYS A 236 -8.13 -12.87 -2.72
C LYS A 236 -6.96 -13.48 -3.51
N LEU A 237 -5.80 -13.63 -2.88
CA LEU A 237 -4.60 -14.17 -3.52
C LEU A 237 -4.74 -15.68 -3.81
N GLU A 238 -5.15 -16.48 -2.83
CA GLU A 238 -5.13 -17.95 -2.92
C GLU A 238 -6.43 -18.55 -3.47
N GLU A 239 -7.58 -18.10 -2.97
CA GLU A 239 -8.88 -18.67 -3.34
C GLU A 239 -9.38 -18.09 -4.67
N GLU A 240 -9.28 -16.77 -4.84
CA GLU A 240 -9.75 -16.10 -6.06
C GLU A 240 -8.69 -15.98 -7.15
N ARG A 241 -7.43 -16.35 -6.86
CA ARG A 241 -6.29 -16.24 -7.78
C ARG A 241 -6.19 -14.83 -8.38
N ALA A 242 -6.48 -13.81 -7.58
CA ALA A 242 -6.56 -12.42 -8.00
C ALA A 242 -5.47 -11.57 -7.35
N SER A 243 -4.92 -10.63 -8.12
CA SER A 243 -3.90 -9.71 -7.61
C SER A 243 -4.48 -8.73 -6.62
N VAL A 244 -3.65 -8.26 -5.69
CA VAL A 244 -4.05 -7.35 -4.61
C VAL A 244 -3.12 -6.15 -4.54
N LEU A 245 -3.69 -4.96 -4.41
CA LEU A 245 -2.99 -3.73 -4.04
C LEU A 245 -3.42 -3.31 -2.63
N VAL A 246 -2.46 -3.21 -1.71
CA VAL A 246 -2.69 -2.67 -0.36
C VAL A 246 -2.22 -1.21 -0.29
N SER A 247 -3.12 -0.31 0.10
CA SER A 247 -2.91 1.13 0.04
C SER A 247 -3.67 1.87 1.15
N TYR A 248 -3.07 1.93 2.35
CA TYR A 248 -3.58 2.67 3.51
C TYR A 248 -2.68 3.84 3.89
N ASP A 249 -3.26 4.90 4.45
CA ASP A 249 -2.59 6.08 5.02
C ASP A 249 -1.47 6.62 4.11
N SER A 250 -0.22 6.62 4.55
CA SER A 250 0.91 7.03 3.72
C SER A 250 1.57 5.86 3.00
N GLY A 251 1.08 4.62 3.17
CA GLY A 251 1.65 3.44 2.52
C GLY A 251 2.85 2.81 3.23
N TRP A 252 3.14 3.18 4.49
CA TRP A 252 4.29 2.69 5.27
C TRP A 252 3.99 2.09 6.65
N ASP A 253 2.80 2.30 7.22
CA ASP A 253 2.44 1.80 8.55
C ASP A 253 1.51 0.59 8.39
N ARG A 254 0.19 0.82 8.32
CA ARG A 254 -0.80 -0.25 8.14
C ARG A 254 -0.56 -1.07 6.88
N THR A 255 -0.22 -0.44 5.75
CA THR A 255 0.16 -1.16 4.52
C THR A 255 1.30 -2.16 4.76
N THR A 256 2.34 -1.74 5.49
CA THR A 256 3.47 -2.61 5.83
C THR A 256 3.06 -3.72 6.79
N GLN A 257 2.24 -3.42 7.80
CA GLN A 257 1.72 -4.42 8.74
C GLN A 257 0.91 -5.49 8.01
N VAL A 258 -0.04 -5.09 7.16
CA VAL A 258 -0.87 -6.02 6.38
C VAL A 258 0.02 -6.88 5.51
N ILE A 259 0.94 -6.30 4.74
CA ILE A 259 1.79 -7.06 3.81
C ILE A 259 2.72 -8.04 4.54
N ASN A 260 3.33 -7.61 5.65
CA ASN A 260 4.31 -8.44 6.36
C ASN A 260 3.66 -9.55 7.20
N VAL A 261 2.44 -9.34 7.71
CA VAL A 261 1.68 -10.38 8.42
C VAL A 261 1.38 -11.57 7.50
N LEU A 262 1.31 -11.35 6.18
CA LEU A 262 0.99 -12.41 5.21
C LEU A 262 2.09 -13.48 5.08
N SER A 263 3.25 -13.32 5.74
CA SER A 263 4.41 -14.23 5.71
C SER A 263 4.56 -14.99 4.38
N PRO A 264 5.18 -14.36 3.36
CA PRO A 264 5.36 -14.96 2.03
C PRO A 264 6.22 -16.25 1.99
N ALA A 265 6.66 -16.77 3.14
CA ALA A 265 7.37 -18.04 3.27
C ALA A 265 6.43 -19.26 3.40
N ARG A 266 5.11 -19.05 3.57
CA ARG A 266 4.11 -20.13 3.68
C ARG A 266 2.93 -20.02 2.71
N LEU A 267 2.92 -18.99 1.85
CA LEU A 267 2.07 -18.90 0.67
C LEU A 267 2.87 -19.40 -0.53
#